data_AF-A0A1Q7YH02-F1
#
_entry.id   AF-A0A1Q7YH02-F1
#
_cell.length_a   1.000
_cell.length_b   1.000
_cell.length_c   1.000
_cell.angle_alpha   90.00
_cell.angle_beta   90.00
_cell.angle_gamma   90.00
#
_symmetry.space_group_name_H-M   'P 1'
#
loop_
_entity.id
_entity.type
_entity.pdbx_description
1 polymer ?
#
loop_
_entity_poly.entity_id
_entity_poly.type
_entity_poly.pdbx_seq_one_letter_code
_entity_poly.pdbx_strand_id
1 'polypeptide(L)'
;MLDKLSLRPLAWLFTTHTIKMNAFDSAFLQEEKRVAKYKKKRARELKHDQFRDTTMKVFERIGDRLEGRGRTILYAIGGVIVLGLLVWAFTAWRHKKNEEAERALGRAIEIQQAEVSASPAQPGQPASELTFPTESARAQRAVEEFQKVAAKYPSYNEISRYFIATNLLTVDRNKGLSELEALSKSSDPKVAALSKFALAQARESDEQLDAAVTLYNELARQTNSPIPPDTINLRLAAIYERQGKKKEAADLLFQIIEAARKAKGADGKPAPQSAAARDAAQKLQRLDPERYAQLPPEPAPAGLPF
;
A
#
# COMPACT_ATOMS: atom_id res chain seq x y z
N MET A 1 -66.69 54.98 -50.29
CA MET A 1 -68.07 54.78 -50.83
C MET A 1 -68.48 53.34 -50.51
N LEU A 2 -69.58 53.17 -49.75
CA LEU A 2 -70.65 52.12 -49.83
C LEU A 2 -70.25 50.62 -49.90
N ASP A 3 -70.89 49.60 -49.33
CA ASP A 3 -72.15 49.38 -48.57
C ASP A 3 -72.15 47.92 -47.99
N LYS A 4 -72.78 47.74 -46.81
CA LYS A 4 -73.76 46.69 -46.34
C LYS A 4 -73.66 45.14 -46.38
N LEU A 5 -74.55 44.61 -45.48
CA LEU A 5 -75.18 43.28 -45.22
C LEU A 5 -74.43 42.33 -44.25
N SER A 6 -74.88 41.90 -43.04
CA SER A 6 -76.15 41.58 -42.33
C SER A 6 -76.68 40.13 -42.47
N LEU A 7 -76.86 39.39 -41.35
CA LEU A 7 -78.08 38.68 -40.89
C LEU A 7 -77.80 37.63 -39.76
N ARG A 8 -78.71 37.53 -38.77
CA ARG A 8 -78.84 36.52 -37.66
C ARG A 8 -79.99 35.52 -38.04
N PRO A 9 -80.68 34.68 -37.18
CA PRO A 9 -80.59 34.29 -35.74
C PRO A 9 -81.05 32.82 -35.34
N LEU A 10 -81.26 32.55 -34.02
CA LEU A 10 -82.12 31.53 -33.30
C LEU A 10 -81.67 30.03 -33.26
N ALA A 11 -81.93 29.14 -32.26
CA ALA A 11 -82.65 29.10 -30.97
C ALA A 11 -82.43 27.76 -30.19
N TRP A 12 -82.45 27.83 -28.83
CA TRP A 12 -83.07 26.94 -27.81
C TRP A 12 -82.58 25.50 -27.40
N LEU A 13 -82.26 25.39 -26.09
CA LEU A 13 -82.50 24.39 -25.00
C LEU A 13 -82.46 22.86 -25.21
N PHE A 14 -81.80 22.12 -24.28
CA PHE A 14 -82.46 21.28 -23.24
C PHE A 14 -81.44 20.60 -22.28
N THR A 15 -81.81 20.59 -21.00
CA THR A 15 -81.11 20.06 -19.82
C THR A 15 -81.56 18.62 -19.52
N THR A 16 -80.67 17.71 -19.11
CA THR A 16 -80.84 16.74 -17.97
C THR A 16 -79.76 15.63 -17.99
N HIS A 17 -78.77 15.73 -17.10
CA HIS A 17 -78.12 14.57 -16.45
C HIS A 17 -77.30 15.01 -15.23
N THR A 18 -77.98 15.46 -14.18
CA THR A 18 -77.35 15.97 -12.95
C THR A 18 -77.73 15.11 -11.74
N ILE A 19 -77.60 13.78 -11.85
CA ILE A 19 -77.82 12.88 -10.70
C ILE A 19 -76.82 11.72 -10.79
N LYS A 20 -75.54 12.00 -10.54
CA LYS A 20 -74.50 11.00 -10.19
C LYS A 20 -73.21 11.62 -9.62
N MET A 21 -73.03 12.94 -9.69
CA MET A 21 -71.81 13.60 -9.20
C MET A 21 -71.74 13.80 -7.66
N ASN A 22 -72.85 13.84 -6.93
CA ASN A 22 -72.82 14.11 -5.47
C ASN A 22 -72.27 12.97 -4.59
N ALA A 23 -72.44 11.71 -5.00
CA ALA A 23 -71.96 10.56 -4.22
C ALA A 23 -70.45 10.35 -4.37
N PHE A 24 -69.90 10.70 -5.54
CA PHE A 24 -68.47 10.56 -5.82
C PHE A 24 -67.65 11.66 -5.13
N ASP A 25 -68.13 12.91 -5.16
CA ASP A 25 -67.47 14.03 -4.47
C ASP A 25 -67.47 13.88 -2.95
N SER A 26 -68.55 13.35 -2.36
CA SER A 26 -68.63 13.15 -0.91
C SER A 26 -67.70 12.03 -0.41
N ALA A 27 -67.52 10.96 -1.19
CA ALA A 27 -66.56 9.90 -0.91
C ALA A 27 -65.11 10.41 -1.05
N PHE A 28 -64.82 11.16 -2.11
CA PHE A 28 -63.50 11.73 -2.37
C PHE A 28 -63.09 12.76 -1.30
N LEU A 29 -64.02 13.62 -0.86
CA LEU A 29 -63.79 14.57 0.23
C LEU A 29 -63.62 13.88 1.59
N GLN A 30 -64.27 12.74 1.83
CA GLN A 30 -64.03 11.95 3.04
C GLN A 30 -62.65 11.30 3.02
N GLU A 31 -62.21 10.81 1.88
CA GLU A 31 -60.90 10.20 1.71
C GLU A 31 -59.77 11.23 1.83
N GLU A 32 -59.90 12.41 1.21
CA GLU A 32 -58.97 13.53 1.41
C GLU A 32 -58.92 13.97 2.88
N LYS A 33 -60.07 14.10 3.56
CA LYS A 33 -60.08 14.46 4.98
C LYS A 33 -59.43 13.39 5.84
N ARG A 34 -59.60 12.10 5.52
CA ARG A 34 -58.94 10.98 6.21
C ARG A 34 -57.44 10.98 5.96
N VAL A 35 -57.00 11.15 4.72
CA VAL A 35 -55.59 11.20 4.32
C VAL A 35 -54.91 12.44 4.92
N ALA A 36 -55.57 13.60 4.93
CA ALA A 36 -55.06 14.82 5.57
C ALA A 36 -54.95 14.65 7.10
N LYS A 37 -55.93 13.99 7.74
CA LYS A 37 -55.89 13.69 9.18
C LYS A 37 -54.80 12.66 9.52
N TYR A 38 -54.59 11.67 8.66
CA TYR A 38 -53.49 10.70 8.76
C TYR A 38 -52.12 11.35 8.56
N LYS A 39 -51.97 12.23 7.55
CA LYS A 39 -50.75 13.02 7.31
C LYS A 39 -50.46 13.98 8.47
N LYS A 40 -51.49 14.60 9.07
CA LYS A 40 -51.33 15.51 10.23
C LYS A 40 -51.00 14.76 11.52
N LYS A 41 -51.49 13.52 11.72
CA LYS A 41 -51.06 12.63 12.82
C LYS A 41 -49.62 12.16 12.62
N ARG A 42 -49.27 11.64 11.44
CA ARG A 42 -47.90 11.22 11.10
C ARG A 42 -46.90 12.38 11.18
N ALA A 43 -47.24 13.58 10.73
CA ALA A 43 -46.34 14.74 10.84
C ALA A 43 -46.15 15.23 12.28
N ARG A 44 -47.07 14.93 13.20
CA ARG A 44 -46.90 15.18 14.65
C ARG A 44 -46.11 14.07 15.34
N GLU A 45 -46.27 12.83 14.91
CA GLU A 45 -45.51 11.66 15.39
C GLU A 45 -44.06 11.64 14.87
N LEU A 46 -43.80 12.10 13.64
CA LEU A 46 -42.45 12.29 13.10
C LEU A 46 -41.71 13.52 13.67
N LYS A 47 -42.41 14.39 14.42
CA LYS A 47 -41.79 15.46 15.22
C LYS A 47 -41.50 15.03 16.66
N HIS A 48 -42.02 13.87 17.09
CA HIS A 48 -41.46 13.11 18.21
C HIS A 48 -40.37 12.21 17.64
N ASP A 49 -39.24 12.85 17.39
CA ASP A 49 -38.06 12.26 16.80
C ASP A 49 -37.54 11.14 17.72
N GLN A 50 -37.50 9.91 17.22
CA GLN A 50 -36.93 8.78 17.95
C GLN A 50 -35.47 9.04 18.32
N PHE A 51 -34.76 9.89 17.57
CA PHE A 51 -33.45 10.36 17.98
C PHE A 51 -33.54 11.26 19.21
N ARG A 52 -34.49 12.20 19.27
CA ARG A 52 -34.67 13.06 20.43
C ARG A 52 -35.11 12.28 21.66
N ASP A 53 -36.03 11.32 21.53
CA ASP A 53 -36.49 10.51 22.68
C ASP A 53 -35.44 9.49 23.13
N THR A 54 -34.65 8.93 22.21
CA THR A 54 -33.51 8.07 22.57
C THR A 54 -32.41 8.91 23.22
N THR A 55 -32.15 10.11 22.70
CA THR A 55 -31.17 11.04 23.26
C THR A 55 -31.65 11.56 24.61
N MET A 56 -32.90 11.98 24.77
CA MET A 56 -33.48 12.42 26.04
C MET A 56 -33.48 11.30 27.07
N LYS A 57 -33.86 10.05 26.73
CA LYS A 57 -33.80 8.92 27.67
C LYS A 57 -32.37 8.56 28.06
N VAL A 58 -31.40 8.73 27.16
CA VAL A 58 -29.97 8.58 27.47
C VAL A 58 -29.51 9.72 28.37
N PHE A 59 -29.90 10.97 28.11
CA PHE A 59 -29.58 12.14 28.93
C PHE A 59 -30.25 12.12 30.31
N GLU A 60 -31.51 11.67 30.43
CA GLU A 60 -32.24 11.48 31.69
C GLU A 60 -31.60 10.37 32.52
N ARG A 61 -31.28 9.22 31.89
CA ARG A 61 -30.61 8.10 32.58
C ARG A 61 -29.17 8.43 32.99
N ILE A 62 -28.51 9.32 32.25
CA ILE A 62 -27.21 9.89 32.60
C ILE A 62 -27.37 10.90 33.75
N GLY A 63 -28.39 11.78 33.69
CA GLY A 63 -28.75 12.78 34.70
C GLY A 63 -29.08 12.20 36.07
N ASP A 64 -29.90 11.14 36.12
CA ASP A 64 -30.30 10.47 37.36
C ASP A 64 -29.12 9.72 38.03
N ARG A 65 -28.11 9.30 37.26
CA ARG A 65 -26.85 8.73 37.78
C ARG A 65 -25.75 9.77 38.04
N LEU A 66 -25.99 11.02 37.64
CA LEU A 66 -25.08 12.16 37.73
C LEU A 66 -25.31 13.02 38.97
N GLU A 67 -26.49 12.91 39.58
CA GLU A 67 -26.89 13.70 40.74
C GLU A 67 -25.90 13.45 41.90
N GLY A 68 -25.07 14.46 42.21
CA GLY A 68 -24.05 14.42 43.26
C GLY A 68 -22.62 14.04 42.83
N ARG A 69 -22.36 13.63 41.58
CA ARG A 69 -21.02 13.24 41.09
C ARG A 69 -20.41 14.16 40.02
N GLY A 70 -20.95 15.37 39.88
CA GLY A 70 -20.52 16.34 38.86
C GLY A 70 -19.01 16.61 38.83
N ARG A 71 -18.33 16.66 39.99
CA ARG A 71 -16.86 16.81 40.04
C ARG A 71 -16.12 15.61 39.47
N THR A 72 -16.53 14.39 39.81
CA THR A 72 -15.91 13.15 39.30
C THR A 72 -16.07 13.03 37.79
N ILE A 73 -17.24 13.40 37.26
CA ILE A 73 -17.50 13.34 35.81
C ILE A 73 -16.76 14.45 35.07
N LEU A 74 -16.66 15.65 35.65
CA LEU A 74 -15.82 16.71 35.12
C LEU A 74 -14.34 16.29 35.07
N TYR A 75 -13.81 15.64 36.11
CA TYR A 75 -12.45 15.11 36.09
C TYR A 75 -12.27 13.94 35.11
N ALA A 76 -13.28 13.08 34.94
CA ALA A 76 -13.22 12.00 33.96
C ALA A 76 -13.19 12.55 32.53
N ILE A 77 -14.06 13.51 32.21
CA ILE A 77 -14.06 14.18 30.90
C ILE A 77 -12.76 14.96 30.69
N GLY A 78 -12.31 15.71 31.70
CA GLY A 78 -11.03 16.42 31.67
C GLY A 78 -9.86 15.46 31.46
N GLY A 79 -9.86 14.31 32.12
CA GLY A 79 -8.85 13.26 31.95
C GLY A 79 -8.81 12.69 30.53
N VAL A 80 -9.97 12.42 29.93
CA VAL A 80 -10.07 11.95 28.54
C VAL A 80 -9.57 13.02 27.56
N ILE A 81 -9.91 14.30 27.77
CA ILE A 81 -9.44 15.41 26.94
C ILE A 81 -7.91 15.53 27.03
N VAL A 82 -7.36 15.52 28.25
CA VAL A 82 -5.90 15.57 28.47
C VAL A 82 -5.21 14.38 27.81
N LEU A 83 -5.75 13.17 27.98
CA LEU A 83 -5.21 11.98 27.32
C LEU A 83 -5.25 12.10 25.80
N GLY A 84 -6.35 12.60 25.23
CA GLY A 84 -6.48 12.85 23.80
C GLY A 84 -5.45 13.86 23.28
N LEU A 85 -5.22 14.95 24.01
CA LEU A 85 -4.19 15.94 23.68
C LEU A 85 -2.78 15.37 23.76
N LEU A 86 -2.49 14.53 24.76
CA LEU A 86 -1.20 13.85 24.88
C LEU A 86 -0.95 12.87 23.73
N VAL A 87 -1.96 12.08 23.34
CA VAL A 87 -1.87 11.19 22.19
C VAL A 87 -1.65 11.99 20.91
N TRP A 88 -2.42 13.06 20.69
CA TRP A 88 -2.28 13.92 19.51
C TRP A 88 -0.90 14.62 19.46
N ALA A 89 -0.41 15.15 20.57
CA ALA A 89 0.91 15.78 20.64
C ALA A 89 2.02 14.75 20.36
N PHE A 90 1.90 13.54 20.92
CA PHE A 90 2.85 12.45 20.68
C PHE A 90 2.85 11.99 19.21
N THR A 91 1.68 11.81 18.59
CA THR A 91 1.60 11.42 17.18
C THR A 91 2.13 12.53 16.27
N ALA A 92 1.76 13.79 16.50
CA ALA A 92 2.26 14.94 15.73
C ALA A 92 3.80 15.07 15.83
N TRP A 93 4.36 14.92 17.03
CA TRP A 93 5.81 14.93 17.23
C TRP A 93 6.51 13.77 16.49
N ARG A 94 5.93 12.56 16.56
CA ARG A 94 6.45 11.37 15.87
C ARG A 94 6.40 11.52 14.35
N HIS A 95 5.33 12.07 13.79
CA HIS A 95 5.21 12.34 12.35
C HIS A 95 6.28 13.31 11.86
N LYS A 96 6.49 14.43 12.58
CA LYS A 96 7.54 15.40 12.23
C LYS A 96 8.93 14.77 12.27
N LYS A 97 9.20 13.91 13.27
CA LYS A 97 10.49 13.20 13.37
C LYS A 97 10.69 12.17 12.27
N ASN A 98 9.63 11.50 11.82
CA ASN A 98 9.72 10.58 10.69
C ASN A 98 10.09 11.30 9.39
N GLU A 99 9.48 12.45 9.07
CA GLU A 99 9.86 13.20 7.86
C GLU A 99 11.33 13.64 7.85
N GLU A 100 11.84 14.14 8.98
CA GLU A 100 13.26 14.50 9.13
C GLU A 100 14.18 13.29 8.96
N ALA A 101 13.75 12.13 9.45
CA ALA A 101 14.50 10.88 9.35
C ALA A 101 14.51 10.33 7.92
N GLU A 102 13.38 10.33 7.22
CA GLU A 102 13.28 9.89 5.82
C GLU A 102 14.15 10.73 4.91
N ARG A 103 14.14 12.06 5.08
CA ARG A 103 15.03 12.95 4.32
C ARG A 103 16.50 12.69 4.64
N ALA A 104 16.84 12.41 5.91
CA ALA A 104 18.21 12.10 6.29
C ALA A 104 18.70 10.75 5.74
N LEU A 105 17.85 9.73 5.81
CA LEU A 105 18.10 8.42 5.21
C LEU A 105 18.24 8.53 3.69
N GLY A 106 17.36 9.29 3.03
CA GLY A 106 17.41 9.54 1.58
C GLY A 106 18.76 10.12 1.15
N ARG A 107 19.26 11.16 1.84
CA ARG A 107 20.60 11.72 1.55
C ARG A 107 21.75 10.72 1.74
N ALA A 108 21.66 9.86 2.75
CA ALA A 108 22.67 8.83 2.95
C ALA A 108 22.61 7.76 1.83
N ILE A 109 21.42 7.43 1.34
CA ILE A 109 21.23 6.56 0.17
C ILE A 109 21.76 7.21 -1.11
N GLU A 110 21.55 8.51 -1.32
CA GLU A 110 22.12 9.27 -2.44
C GLU A 110 23.65 9.17 -2.45
N ILE A 111 24.30 9.31 -1.29
CA ILE A 111 25.75 9.10 -1.15
C ILE A 111 26.15 7.67 -1.52
N GLN A 112 25.41 6.67 -1.03
CA GLN A 112 25.69 5.26 -1.35
C GLN A 112 25.57 4.95 -2.86
N GLN A 113 24.65 5.63 -3.55
CA GLN A 113 24.38 5.43 -4.97
C GLN A 113 25.18 6.36 -5.90
N ALA A 114 25.88 7.35 -5.33
CA ALA A 114 26.66 8.31 -6.09
C ALA A 114 27.71 7.64 -6.99
N GLU A 115 27.99 8.26 -8.13
CA GLU A 115 28.90 7.73 -9.12
C GLU A 115 30.34 7.69 -8.60
N VAL A 116 31.06 6.62 -8.95
CA VAL A 116 32.51 6.55 -8.75
C VAL A 116 33.17 6.96 -10.05
N SER A 117 33.82 8.13 -10.05
CA SER A 117 34.57 8.63 -11.19
C SER A 117 35.94 9.09 -10.72
N ALA A 118 36.99 8.56 -11.35
CA ALA A 118 38.36 8.99 -11.13
C ALA A 118 38.74 10.23 -11.95
N SER A 119 37.88 10.67 -12.89
CA SER A 119 38.14 11.81 -13.78
C SER A 119 37.41 13.07 -13.31
N PRO A 120 38.05 14.25 -13.36
CA PRO A 120 37.35 15.51 -13.16
C PRO A 120 36.24 15.68 -14.20
N ALA A 121 35.11 16.25 -13.78
CA ALA A 121 33.92 16.44 -14.63
C ALA A 121 34.29 17.07 -15.98
N GLN A 122 33.84 16.46 -17.07
CA GLN A 122 34.05 16.98 -18.42
C GLN A 122 33.26 18.28 -18.61
N PRO A 123 33.84 19.35 -19.22
CA PRO A 123 33.14 20.60 -19.42
C PRO A 123 31.85 20.39 -20.23
N GLY A 124 30.69 20.64 -19.62
CA GLY A 124 29.38 20.55 -20.27
C GLY A 124 28.48 19.39 -19.83
N GLN A 125 28.94 18.48 -18.96
CA GLN A 125 28.03 17.55 -18.28
C GLN A 125 27.40 18.22 -17.04
N PRO A 126 26.10 18.01 -16.77
CA PRO A 126 25.56 18.33 -15.46
C PRO A 126 26.35 17.51 -14.43
N ALA A 127 27.11 18.17 -13.57
CA ALA A 127 27.82 17.48 -12.51
C ALA A 127 26.79 16.69 -11.69
N SER A 128 26.96 15.38 -11.53
CA SER A 128 26.35 14.75 -10.36
C SER A 128 26.98 15.46 -9.16
N GLU A 129 26.17 16.16 -8.37
CA GLU A 129 26.67 17.00 -7.27
C GLU A 129 27.48 16.21 -6.23
N LEU A 130 27.37 14.87 -6.25
CA LEU A 130 28.24 13.96 -5.53
C LEU A 130 28.89 12.94 -6.48
N THR A 131 30.22 12.96 -6.51
CA THR A 131 31.08 11.92 -7.11
C THR A 131 32.13 11.49 -6.09
N PHE A 132 32.57 10.24 -6.17
CA PHE A 132 33.60 9.71 -5.28
C PHE A 132 34.78 9.13 -6.06
N PRO A 133 36.02 9.23 -5.53
CA PRO A 133 37.21 8.75 -6.22
C PRO A 133 37.31 7.22 -6.26
N THR A 134 36.74 6.53 -5.27
CA THR A 134 36.72 5.07 -5.18
C THR A 134 35.44 4.56 -4.53
N GLU A 135 35.11 3.30 -4.75
CA GLU A 135 33.98 2.64 -4.08
C GLU A 135 34.15 2.61 -2.56
N SER A 136 35.38 2.38 -2.07
CA SER A 136 35.68 2.36 -0.63
C SER A 136 35.46 3.73 0.00
N ALA A 137 35.88 4.82 -0.65
CA ALA A 137 35.65 6.19 -0.16
C ALA A 137 34.14 6.52 -0.09
N ARG A 138 33.37 6.13 -1.11
CA ARG A 138 31.91 6.26 -1.11
C ARG A 138 31.26 5.47 0.02
N ALA A 139 31.65 4.19 0.17
CA ALA A 139 31.11 3.30 1.20
C ALA A 139 31.43 3.81 2.60
N GLN A 140 32.65 4.29 2.85
CA GLN A 140 33.04 4.89 4.12
C GLN A 140 32.19 6.14 4.42
N ARG A 141 31.99 7.01 3.42
CA ARG A 141 31.15 8.20 3.58
C ARG A 141 29.69 7.85 3.87
N ALA A 142 29.16 6.83 3.20
CA ALA A 142 27.81 6.32 3.45
C ALA A 142 27.67 5.80 4.89
N VAL A 143 28.64 5.02 5.38
CA VAL A 143 28.67 4.52 6.76
C VAL A 143 28.55 5.67 7.77
N GLU A 144 29.33 6.74 7.60
CA GLU A 144 29.28 7.91 8.50
C GLU A 144 27.91 8.58 8.53
N GLU A 145 27.27 8.75 7.36
CA GLU A 145 25.96 9.38 7.30
C GLU A 145 24.85 8.48 7.87
N PHE A 146 24.88 7.18 7.58
CA PHE A 146 23.93 6.25 8.20
C PHE A 146 24.13 6.13 9.71
N GLN A 147 25.36 6.23 10.23
CA GLN A 147 25.60 6.28 11.68
C GLN A 147 24.91 7.48 12.33
N LYS A 148 24.95 8.66 11.69
CA LYS A 148 24.23 9.85 12.17
C LYS A 148 22.72 9.62 12.18
N VAL A 149 22.16 8.98 11.14
CA VAL A 149 20.74 8.64 11.08
C VAL A 149 20.37 7.67 12.21
N ALA A 150 21.16 6.60 12.38
CA ALA A 150 20.91 5.57 13.38
C ALA A 150 20.97 6.11 14.82
N ALA A 151 21.88 7.04 15.10
CA ALA A 151 22.02 7.69 16.40
C ALA A 151 20.91 8.71 16.68
N LYS A 152 20.51 9.49 15.65
CA LYS A 152 19.54 10.58 15.80
C LYS A 152 18.08 10.11 15.77
N TYR A 153 17.78 9.03 15.06
CA TYR A 153 16.41 8.56 14.83
C TYR A 153 16.27 7.08 15.22
N PRO A 154 15.86 6.77 16.46
CA PRO A 154 15.74 5.39 16.95
C PRO A 154 14.83 4.50 16.09
N SER A 155 13.75 5.05 15.51
CA SER A 155 12.86 4.30 14.61
C SER A 155 13.49 3.90 13.28
N TYR A 156 14.61 4.51 12.90
CA TYR A 156 15.38 4.20 11.69
C TYR A 156 16.71 3.52 12.03
N ASN A 157 16.93 3.16 13.29
CA ASN A 157 18.21 2.60 13.73
C ASN A 157 18.54 1.31 13.00
N GLU A 158 17.65 0.31 13.03
CA GLU A 158 17.93 -1.01 12.47
C GLU A 158 18.10 -0.98 10.95
N ILE A 159 17.25 -0.24 10.23
CA ILE A 159 17.40 -0.09 8.78
C ILE A 159 18.68 0.66 8.41
N SER A 160 19.09 1.67 9.20
CA SER A 160 20.36 2.37 9.01
C SER A 160 21.55 1.45 9.29
N ARG A 161 21.46 0.60 10.34
CA ARG A 161 22.47 -0.43 10.64
C ARG A 161 22.62 -1.43 9.50
N TYR A 162 21.52 -1.82 8.84
CA TYR A 162 21.59 -2.64 7.63
C TYR A 162 22.39 -1.96 6.50
N PHE A 163 22.12 -0.67 6.23
CA PHE A 163 22.90 0.07 5.23
C PHE A 163 24.37 0.25 5.64
N ILE A 164 24.65 0.49 6.93
CA ILE A 164 26.03 0.50 7.46
C ILE A 164 26.71 -0.85 7.18
N ALA A 165 26.06 -1.96 7.53
CA ALA A 165 26.61 -3.30 7.39
C ALA A 165 26.93 -3.66 5.95
N THR A 166 26.05 -3.30 5.00
CA THR A 166 26.27 -3.55 3.57
C THR A 166 27.41 -2.70 3.00
N ASN A 167 27.58 -1.44 3.41
CA ASN A 167 28.75 -0.64 3.01
C ASN A 167 30.04 -1.14 3.69
N LEU A 168 29.95 -1.65 4.92
CA LEU A 168 31.08 -2.29 5.60
C LEU A 168 31.57 -3.53 4.85
N LEU A 169 30.77 -4.22 4.04
CA LEU A 169 31.27 -5.32 3.20
C LEU A 169 32.40 -4.88 2.25
N THR A 170 32.44 -3.60 1.86
CA THR A 170 33.48 -2.99 1.03
C THR A 170 34.63 -2.40 1.86
N VAL A 171 34.34 -1.84 3.03
CA VAL A 171 35.31 -1.11 3.87
C VAL A 171 36.04 -2.03 4.86
N ASP A 172 35.28 -2.86 5.57
CA ASP A 172 35.73 -3.79 6.60
C ASP A 172 34.81 -5.01 6.60
N ARG A 173 35.13 -5.96 5.70
CA ARG A 173 34.27 -7.09 5.38
C ARG A 173 33.88 -7.92 6.60
N ASN A 174 34.81 -8.13 7.53
CA ASN A 174 34.55 -8.91 8.74
C ASN A 174 33.51 -8.23 9.64
N LYS A 175 33.61 -6.91 9.82
CA LYS A 175 32.59 -6.15 10.55
C LYS A 175 31.24 -6.17 9.83
N GLY A 176 31.25 -5.99 8.50
CA GLY A 176 30.02 -6.05 7.69
C GLY A 176 29.30 -7.38 7.83
N LEU A 177 30.02 -8.51 7.72
CA LEU A 177 29.48 -9.85 7.91
C LEU A 177 28.92 -10.07 9.32
N SER A 178 29.67 -9.67 10.36
CA SER A 178 29.23 -9.81 11.75
C SER A 178 27.96 -9.00 12.03
N GLU A 179 27.88 -7.78 11.51
CA GLU A 179 26.73 -6.91 11.69
C GLU A 179 25.50 -7.42 10.93
N LEU A 180 25.67 -7.91 9.70
CA LEU A 180 24.59 -8.56 8.94
C LEU A 180 24.08 -9.82 9.64
N GLU A 181 24.97 -10.62 10.24
CA GLU A 181 24.55 -11.79 11.01
C GLU A 181 23.73 -11.39 12.24
N ALA A 182 24.14 -10.36 12.97
CA ALA A 182 23.37 -9.84 14.10
C ALA A 182 21.99 -9.32 13.65
N LEU A 183 21.95 -8.53 12.58
CA LEU A 183 20.70 -7.97 12.04
C LEU A 183 19.79 -9.03 11.41
N SER A 184 20.32 -10.17 10.94
CA SER A 184 19.51 -11.29 10.44
C SER A 184 18.59 -11.90 11.52
N LYS A 185 18.85 -11.57 12.79
CA LYS A 185 18.08 -11.97 13.98
C LYS A 185 17.27 -10.79 14.57
N SER A 186 17.17 -9.67 13.86
CA SER A 186 16.39 -8.49 14.27
C SER A 186 14.92 -8.84 14.50
N SER A 187 14.28 -8.11 15.42
CA SER A 187 12.83 -8.16 15.64
C SER A 187 12.03 -7.49 14.53
N ASP A 188 12.63 -6.60 13.73
CA ASP A 188 12.04 -6.10 12.50
C ASP A 188 12.20 -7.16 11.39
N PRO A 189 11.10 -7.81 10.95
CA PRO A 189 11.17 -8.88 9.97
C PRO A 189 11.72 -8.42 8.61
N LYS A 190 11.56 -7.14 8.26
CA LYS A 190 12.09 -6.61 7.00
C LYS A 190 13.60 -6.48 7.08
N VAL A 191 14.12 -5.93 8.17
CA VAL A 191 15.58 -5.80 8.38
C VAL A 191 16.23 -7.17 8.50
N ALA A 192 15.59 -8.11 9.20
CA ALA A 192 16.07 -9.48 9.31
C ALA A 192 16.17 -10.18 7.94
N ALA A 193 15.14 -10.06 7.11
CA ALA A 193 15.12 -10.65 5.77
C ALA A 193 16.16 -10.00 4.84
N LEU A 194 16.24 -8.67 4.81
CA LEU A 194 17.24 -7.94 4.01
C LEU A 194 18.67 -8.29 4.42
N SER A 195 18.95 -8.33 5.73
CA SER A 195 20.28 -8.64 6.24
C SER A 195 20.68 -10.08 5.95
N LYS A 196 19.74 -11.03 6.07
CA LYS A 196 19.94 -12.43 5.69
C LYS A 196 20.20 -12.59 4.19
N PHE A 197 19.50 -11.83 3.36
CA PHE A 197 19.70 -11.85 1.91
C PHE A 197 21.09 -11.31 1.54
N ALA A 198 21.49 -10.17 2.12
CA ALA A 198 22.83 -9.61 1.92
C ALA A 198 23.94 -10.55 2.44
N LEU A 199 23.71 -11.21 3.58
CA LEU A 199 24.62 -12.23 4.10
C LEU A 199 24.75 -13.41 3.12
N ALA A 200 23.65 -13.90 2.56
CA ALA A 200 23.67 -14.97 1.56
C ALA A 200 24.46 -14.56 0.30
N GLN A 201 24.27 -13.33 -0.19
CA GLN A 201 25.04 -12.80 -1.33
C GLN A 201 26.54 -12.71 -1.01
N ALA A 202 26.90 -12.27 0.20
CA ALA A 202 28.30 -12.21 0.62
C ALA A 202 28.92 -13.62 0.67
N ARG A 203 28.23 -14.60 1.27
CA ARG A 203 28.67 -16.00 1.31
C ARG A 203 28.82 -16.61 -0.09
N GLU A 204 27.89 -16.29 -1.00
CA GLU A 204 27.96 -16.72 -2.40
C GLU A 204 29.19 -16.14 -3.12
N SER A 205 29.51 -14.86 -2.87
CA SER A 205 30.71 -14.20 -3.41
C SER A 205 32.01 -14.76 -2.84
N ASP A 206 31.98 -15.29 -1.62
CA ASP A 206 33.12 -15.96 -0.96
C ASP A 206 33.24 -17.45 -1.35
N GLU A 207 32.47 -17.89 -2.35
CA GLU A 207 32.36 -19.30 -2.78
C GLU A 207 31.88 -20.28 -1.68
N GLN A 208 31.32 -19.76 -0.59
CA GLN A 208 30.71 -20.54 0.48
C GLN A 208 29.28 -20.94 0.09
N LEU A 209 29.18 -21.73 -0.99
CA LEU A 209 27.92 -22.04 -1.68
C LEU A 209 26.89 -22.73 -0.77
N ASP A 210 27.30 -23.68 0.06
CA ASP A 210 26.37 -24.38 0.96
C ASP A 210 25.80 -23.46 2.04
N ALA A 211 26.64 -22.55 2.57
CA ALA A 211 26.18 -21.54 3.53
C ALA A 211 25.18 -20.56 2.88
N ALA A 212 25.45 -20.14 1.65
CA ALA A 212 24.53 -19.29 0.88
C ALA A 212 23.20 -20.01 0.61
N VAL A 213 23.22 -21.29 0.21
CA VAL A 213 22.03 -22.12 -0.02
C VAL A 213 21.17 -22.21 1.24
N THR A 214 21.76 -22.44 2.41
CA THR A 214 21.02 -22.46 3.69
C THR A 214 20.27 -21.15 3.91
N LEU A 215 20.96 -20.01 3.78
CA LEU A 215 20.36 -18.69 4.00
C LEU A 215 19.26 -18.37 2.98
N TYR A 216 19.47 -18.69 1.71
CA TYR A 216 18.43 -18.49 0.68
C TYR A 216 17.23 -19.41 0.88
N ASN A 217 17.42 -20.67 1.28
CA ASN A 217 16.32 -21.58 1.58
C ASN A 217 15.49 -21.11 2.79
N GLU A 218 16.13 -20.53 3.80
CA GLU A 218 15.41 -19.90 4.91
C GLU A 218 14.54 -18.72 4.44
N LEU A 219 15.07 -17.89 3.54
CA LEU A 219 14.31 -16.77 2.95
C LEU A 219 13.17 -17.25 2.06
N ALA A 220 13.37 -18.29 1.26
CA ALA A 220 12.35 -18.85 0.37
C ALA A 220 11.12 -19.39 1.12
N ARG A 221 11.28 -19.75 2.40
CA ARG A 221 10.18 -20.22 3.28
C ARG A 221 9.36 -19.08 3.87
N GLN A 222 9.78 -17.82 3.73
CA GLN A 222 9.06 -16.68 4.29
C GLN A 222 7.94 -16.21 3.38
N THR A 223 6.70 -16.24 3.88
CA THR A 223 5.50 -15.89 3.08
C THR A 223 5.38 -14.38 2.78
N ASN A 224 5.93 -13.52 3.64
CA ASN A 224 5.83 -12.05 3.52
C ASN A 224 7.21 -11.37 3.47
N SER A 225 8.15 -11.98 2.74
CA SER A 225 9.49 -11.43 2.59
C SER A 225 9.47 -10.13 1.78
N PRO A 226 10.27 -9.11 2.15
CA PRO A 226 10.48 -7.94 1.29
C PRO A 226 11.28 -8.28 0.02
N ILE A 227 11.88 -9.48 -0.05
CA ILE A 227 12.58 -9.97 -1.24
C ILE A 227 11.63 -10.86 -2.05
N PRO A 228 11.44 -10.60 -3.36
CA PRO A 228 10.60 -11.44 -4.20
C PRO A 228 11.09 -12.90 -4.26
N PRO A 229 10.19 -13.91 -4.18
CA PRO A 229 10.56 -15.32 -4.27
C PRO A 229 11.37 -15.65 -5.53
N ASP A 230 11.00 -15.08 -6.68
CA ASP A 230 11.73 -15.25 -7.95
C ASP A 230 13.20 -14.83 -7.84
N THR A 231 13.48 -13.76 -7.08
CA THR A 231 14.86 -13.28 -6.88
C THR A 231 15.67 -14.28 -6.06
N ILE A 232 15.08 -14.83 -5.00
CA ILE A 232 15.74 -15.84 -4.15
C ILE A 232 15.98 -17.14 -4.94
N ASN A 233 14.95 -17.61 -5.66
CA ASN A 233 15.02 -18.85 -6.44
C ASN A 233 16.01 -18.73 -7.61
N LEU A 234 16.13 -17.56 -8.24
CA LEU A 234 17.11 -17.35 -9.30
C LEU A 234 18.55 -17.43 -8.76
N ARG A 235 18.81 -16.90 -7.56
CA ARG A 235 20.11 -17.03 -6.89
C ARG A 235 20.42 -18.48 -6.50
N LEU A 236 19.43 -19.20 -5.94
CA LEU A 236 19.56 -20.63 -5.65
C LEU A 236 19.88 -21.45 -6.90
N ALA A 237 19.19 -21.19 -8.02
CA ALA A 237 19.45 -21.87 -9.28
C ALA A 237 20.88 -21.62 -9.79
N ALA A 238 21.37 -20.37 -9.70
CA ALA A 238 22.75 -20.04 -10.06
C ALA A 238 23.78 -20.77 -9.17
N ILE A 239 23.50 -20.91 -7.87
CA ILE A 239 24.37 -21.69 -6.98
C ILE A 239 24.34 -23.17 -7.33
N TYR A 240 23.17 -23.76 -7.55
CA TYR A 240 23.05 -25.17 -7.94
C TYR A 240 23.76 -25.46 -9.27
N GLU A 241 23.71 -24.56 -10.23
CA GLU A 241 24.49 -24.65 -11.47
C GLU A 241 25.99 -24.71 -11.17
N ARG A 242 26.52 -23.82 -10.32
CA ARG A 242 27.93 -23.82 -9.88
C ARG A 242 28.31 -25.09 -9.11
N GLN A 243 27.37 -25.70 -8.38
CA GLN A 243 27.56 -26.98 -7.69
C GLN A 243 27.43 -28.20 -8.60
N GLY A 244 27.16 -28.02 -9.90
CA GLY A 244 26.92 -29.13 -10.84
C GLY A 244 25.54 -29.79 -10.71
N LYS A 245 24.67 -29.27 -9.83
CA LYS A 245 23.28 -29.70 -9.61
C LYS A 245 22.36 -29.15 -10.69
N LYS A 246 22.63 -29.54 -11.94
CA LYS A 246 21.97 -28.97 -13.14
C LYS A 246 20.47 -29.21 -13.15
N LYS A 247 20.01 -30.36 -12.66
CA LYS A 247 18.59 -30.71 -12.62
C LYS A 247 17.83 -29.79 -11.65
N GLU A 248 18.36 -29.61 -10.45
CA GLU A 248 17.79 -28.74 -9.42
C GLU A 248 17.78 -27.28 -9.87
N ALA A 249 18.84 -26.83 -10.55
CA ALA A 249 18.88 -25.51 -11.17
C ALA A 249 17.80 -25.36 -12.26
N ALA A 250 17.69 -26.32 -13.19
CA ALA A 250 16.70 -26.30 -14.26
C ALA A 250 15.27 -26.30 -13.72
N ASP A 251 14.99 -27.10 -12.68
CA ASP A 251 13.68 -27.16 -12.04
C ASP A 251 13.28 -25.84 -11.36
N LEU A 252 14.21 -25.17 -10.66
CA LEU A 252 13.96 -23.84 -10.10
C LEU A 252 13.69 -22.79 -11.18
N LEU A 253 14.52 -22.76 -12.23
CA LEU A 253 14.32 -21.83 -13.34
C LEU A 253 12.97 -22.05 -14.03
N PHE A 254 12.59 -23.32 -14.24
CA PHE A 254 11.29 -23.68 -14.79
C PHE A 254 10.14 -23.15 -13.93
N GLN A 255 10.20 -23.34 -12.61
CA GLN A 255 9.18 -22.88 -11.68
C GLN A 255 9.03 -21.35 -11.69
N ILE A 256 10.12 -20.60 -11.74
CA ILE A 256 10.09 -19.14 -11.86
C ILE A 256 9.34 -18.71 -13.13
N ILE A 257 9.70 -19.31 -14.28
CA ILE A 257 9.11 -18.93 -15.57
C ILE A 257 7.63 -19.36 -15.64
N GLU A 258 7.33 -20.56 -15.17
CA GLU A 258 5.96 -21.09 -15.14
C GLU A 258 5.05 -20.20 -14.28
N ALA A 259 5.49 -19.83 -13.07
CA ALA A 259 4.75 -18.91 -12.20
C ALA A 259 4.54 -17.55 -12.87
N ALA A 260 5.57 -16.98 -13.49
CA ALA A 260 5.48 -15.70 -14.19
C ALA A 260 4.53 -15.74 -15.39
N ARG A 261 4.53 -16.82 -16.19
CA ARG A 261 3.62 -16.98 -17.34
C ARG A 261 2.17 -17.24 -16.93
N LYS A 262 1.94 -17.85 -15.76
CA LYS A 262 0.60 -18.10 -15.20
C LYS A 262 0.06 -16.91 -14.41
N ALA A 263 0.92 -15.97 -13.99
CA ALA A 263 0.52 -14.81 -13.21
C ALA A 263 -0.43 -13.91 -14.00
N LYS A 264 -1.50 -13.48 -13.34
CA LYS A 264 -2.50 -12.55 -13.88
C LYS A 264 -2.59 -11.31 -13.01
N GLY A 265 -2.73 -10.15 -13.65
CA GLY A 265 -3.03 -8.89 -12.99
C GLY A 265 -4.47 -8.86 -12.45
N ALA A 266 -4.80 -7.81 -11.71
CA ALA A 266 -6.15 -7.58 -11.18
C ALA A 266 -7.22 -7.45 -12.29
N ASP A 267 -6.80 -7.08 -13.50
CA ASP A 267 -7.61 -7.00 -14.71
C ASP A 267 -7.77 -8.34 -15.44
N GLY A 268 -7.25 -9.44 -14.87
CA GLY A 268 -7.29 -10.78 -15.44
C GLY A 268 -6.34 -10.99 -16.62
N LYS A 269 -5.58 -9.96 -17.02
CA LYS A 269 -4.60 -10.04 -18.11
C LYS A 269 -3.28 -10.64 -17.60
N PRO A 270 -2.43 -11.18 -18.49
CA PRO A 270 -1.11 -11.64 -18.09
C PRO A 270 -0.31 -10.56 -17.36
N ALA A 271 0.29 -10.92 -16.24
CA ALA A 271 1.15 -10.01 -15.50
C ALA A 271 2.44 -9.73 -16.30
N PRO A 272 3.02 -8.52 -16.21
CA PRO A 272 4.33 -8.26 -16.78
C PRO A 272 5.37 -9.18 -16.15
N GLN A 273 6.16 -9.86 -16.98
CA GLN A 273 7.24 -10.72 -16.49
C GLN A 273 8.28 -9.92 -15.71
N SER A 274 8.71 -10.44 -14.57
CA SER A 274 9.82 -9.89 -13.77
C SER A 274 11.14 -10.03 -14.53
N ALA A 275 12.12 -9.17 -14.20
CA ALA A 275 13.48 -9.32 -14.75
C ALA A 275 14.06 -10.70 -14.41
N ALA A 276 13.82 -11.18 -13.18
CA ALA A 276 14.24 -12.50 -12.75
C ALA A 276 13.65 -13.64 -13.60
N ALA A 277 12.38 -13.53 -14.02
CA ALA A 277 11.76 -14.51 -14.90
C ALA A 277 12.34 -14.52 -16.31
N ARG A 278 12.71 -13.34 -16.84
CA ARG A 278 13.40 -13.23 -18.14
C ARG A 278 14.80 -13.84 -18.08
N ASP A 279 15.55 -13.53 -17.02
CA ASP A 279 16.87 -14.12 -16.79
C ASP A 279 16.77 -15.63 -16.61
N ALA A 280 15.75 -16.10 -15.89
CA ALA A 280 15.49 -17.53 -15.72
C ALA A 280 15.22 -18.22 -17.06
N ALA A 281 14.42 -17.61 -17.94
CA ALA A 281 14.14 -18.12 -19.28
C ALA A 281 15.41 -18.27 -20.11
N GLN A 282 16.26 -17.25 -20.16
CA GLN A 282 17.53 -17.31 -20.89
C GLN A 282 18.47 -18.37 -20.32
N LYS A 283 18.55 -18.50 -19.00
CA LYS A 283 19.39 -19.50 -18.33
C LYS A 283 18.88 -20.92 -18.59
N LEU A 284 17.57 -21.16 -18.43
CA LEU A 284 16.99 -22.49 -18.65
C LEU A 284 17.15 -22.93 -20.11
N GLN A 285 16.94 -22.04 -21.07
CA GLN A 285 17.13 -22.36 -22.48
C GLN A 285 18.57 -22.81 -22.80
N ARG A 286 19.58 -22.24 -22.13
CA ARG A 286 20.99 -22.64 -22.29
C ARG A 286 21.33 -23.91 -21.52
N LEU A 287 20.77 -24.07 -20.33
CA LEU A 287 21.08 -25.17 -19.41
C LEU A 287 20.40 -26.48 -19.81
N ASP A 288 19.12 -26.41 -20.17
CA ASP A 288 18.25 -27.54 -20.51
C ASP A 288 17.16 -27.11 -21.52
N PRO A 289 17.46 -27.15 -22.83
CA PRO A 289 16.52 -26.79 -23.89
C PRO A 289 15.25 -27.66 -23.92
N GLU A 290 15.37 -28.94 -23.55
CA GLU A 290 14.25 -29.88 -23.53
C GLU A 290 13.26 -29.51 -22.42
N ARG A 291 13.77 -29.15 -21.24
CA ARG A 291 12.95 -28.64 -20.13
C ARG A 291 12.34 -27.29 -20.46
N TYR A 292 13.07 -26.41 -21.14
CA TYR A 292 12.54 -25.13 -21.62
C TYR A 292 11.34 -25.32 -22.56
N ALA A 293 11.40 -26.30 -23.46
CA ALA A 293 10.30 -26.61 -24.40
C ALA A 293 9.00 -27.07 -23.71
N GLN A 294 9.07 -27.50 -22.45
CA GLN A 294 7.90 -27.92 -21.65
C GLN A 294 7.16 -26.75 -20.99
N LEU A 295 7.71 -25.52 -21.06
CA LEU A 295 7.10 -24.36 -20.44
C LEU A 295 5.75 -24.00 -21.08
N PRO A 296 4.80 -23.45 -20.31
CA PRO A 296 3.57 -22.90 -20.89
C PRO A 296 3.90 -21.81 -21.92
N PRO A 297 3.08 -21.59 -22.95
CA PRO A 297 3.34 -20.57 -23.97
C PRO A 297 3.50 -19.19 -23.35
N GLU A 298 4.34 -18.37 -23.98
CA GLU A 298 4.55 -17.00 -23.53
C GLU A 298 3.26 -16.18 -23.69
N PRO A 299 2.84 -15.41 -22.68
CA PRO A 299 1.64 -14.61 -22.80
C PRO A 299 1.78 -13.60 -23.94
N ALA A 300 0.73 -13.47 -24.76
CA ALA A 300 0.71 -12.52 -25.86
C ALA A 300 1.03 -11.10 -25.34
N PRO A 301 1.87 -10.32 -26.04
CA PRO A 301 2.14 -8.95 -25.66
C PRO A 301 0.81 -8.22 -25.54
N ALA A 302 0.56 -7.59 -24.38
CA ALA A 302 -0.61 -6.74 -24.21
C ALA A 302 -0.54 -5.67 -25.31
N GLY A 303 -1.50 -5.72 -26.25
CA GLY A 303 -1.54 -4.83 -27.39
C GLY A 303 -1.30 -3.39 -26.93
N LEU A 304 -0.23 -2.78 -27.43
CA LEU A 304 0.03 -1.37 -27.23
C LEU A 304 -1.19 -0.61 -27.80
N PRO A 305 -1.83 0.29 -27.04
CA PRO A 305 -2.73 1.25 -27.64
C PRO A 305 -1.85 2.13 -28.55
N PHE A 306 -1.98 1.94 -29.86
CA PHE A 306 -1.47 2.88 -30.86
C PHE A 306 -2.34 4.14 -30.85
#